data_AF-A0A954MZN5-F1
#
_entry.id   AF-A0A954MZN5-F1
#
_cell.length_a   1.000
_cell.length_b   1.000
_cell.length_c   1.000
_cell.angle_alpha   90.00
_cell.angle_beta   90.00
_cell.angle_gamma   90.00
#
_symmetry.space_group_name_H-M   'P 1'
#
loop_
_entity.id
_entity.type
_entity.pdbx_description
1 polymer ?
#
loop_
_entity_poly.entity_id
_entity_poly.type
_entity_poly.pdbx_seq_one_letter_code
_entity_poly.pdbx_strand_id
1 'polypeptide(L)'
;DLVAQYAVLRKLHSERRLKGETLENLKGLVRAYSNLGNMIEYHWGPMSKVFKARAILYADRMLVKYGKTAETLSMRAYAWTLVGNFKLAMEDAEAARKLDNGAVPDWLKQMEAFCNFVPEDLESEDKENPDELATYLKMRLLAPNYDIDRCVAAITEMLYLNPACSRAIERMHQTRRLGTARSGAEGGANVNWHAIHSRLCKVPGLPKSALEISTEHQIRSSDEVSSQDEEQSGRVKLLRILRKAGFEDTSGNELSWNVLSEALSDLTFVQSARALEVDAEWLGLPKEEVSLEADKLISLVDGHRLWGYLVKFKHERAELIQPMLDLIENNNPTLFEMSCLPMEYPVTWAKQENYVYFLSQLNSHWDKIYDDLIRTAWGREEFMINEAWEHLMVVAPNQPIVIARRLQNTEELDEATGLELEQKYRESPYLQMELGKAYRKKWNLQAAMRCFRNSVDLQPTIEGYNELAYEYQRQDQLKEYQNVLEESLSLESYGLEDAQTHSKLANTLMRQGKWVEAKVHAEGAADSYSAWGLTIGARCAEGMKEWKEAESYRRACSERYEESSGDDWYWWCLRTGHGDI
;
A
#
# COMPACT_ATOMS: atom_id res chain seq x y z
N ASP A 1 -6.72 -17.20 0.78
CA ASP A 1 -6.25 -16.70 -0.53
C ASP A 1 -7.35 -16.72 -1.61
N LEU A 2 -7.09 -16.05 -2.74
CA LEU A 2 -7.96 -15.89 -3.91
C LEU A 2 -8.50 -17.23 -4.46
N VAL A 3 -7.62 -18.21 -4.70
CA VAL A 3 -7.98 -19.48 -5.34
C VAL A 3 -8.91 -20.30 -4.45
N ALA A 4 -8.62 -20.33 -3.15
CA ALA A 4 -9.46 -21.01 -2.17
C ALA A 4 -10.88 -20.40 -2.11
N GLN A 5 -11.00 -19.07 -2.06
CA GLN A 5 -12.30 -18.40 -2.03
C GLN A 5 -13.10 -18.63 -3.33
N TYR A 6 -12.43 -18.61 -4.49
CA TYR A 6 -13.05 -18.96 -5.77
C TYR A 6 -13.60 -20.40 -5.77
N ALA A 7 -12.84 -21.37 -5.27
CA ALA A 7 -13.28 -22.76 -5.18
C ALA A 7 -14.50 -22.93 -4.25
N VAL A 8 -14.48 -22.24 -3.10
CA VAL A 8 -15.62 -22.21 -2.16
C VAL A 8 -16.86 -21.64 -2.83
N LEU A 9 -16.74 -20.52 -3.56
CA LEU A 9 -17.87 -19.95 -4.28
C LEU A 9 -18.46 -20.91 -5.32
N ARG A 10 -17.62 -21.59 -6.10
CA ARG A 10 -18.09 -22.61 -7.06
C ARG A 10 -18.87 -23.73 -6.39
N LYS A 11 -18.38 -24.21 -5.26
CA LYS A 11 -19.07 -25.23 -4.45
C LYS A 11 -20.42 -24.71 -3.95
N LEU A 12 -20.45 -23.52 -3.34
CA LEU A 12 -21.68 -22.93 -2.78
C LEU A 12 -22.75 -22.68 -3.83
N HIS A 13 -22.38 -22.21 -5.03
CA HIS A 13 -23.33 -22.03 -6.13
C HIS A 13 -23.85 -23.35 -6.68
N SER A 14 -22.99 -24.36 -6.80
CA SER A 14 -23.42 -25.71 -7.18
C SER A 14 -24.41 -26.29 -6.17
N GLU A 15 -24.10 -26.18 -4.88
CA GLU A 15 -25.00 -26.60 -3.80
C GLU A 15 -26.33 -25.83 -3.83
N ARG A 16 -26.29 -24.51 -4.05
CA ARG A 16 -27.48 -23.67 -4.16
C ARG A 16 -28.38 -24.08 -5.32
N ARG A 17 -27.81 -24.44 -6.46
CA ARG A 17 -28.59 -24.93 -7.61
C ARG A 17 -29.26 -26.28 -7.33
N LEU A 18 -28.56 -27.18 -6.63
CA LEU A 18 -29.06 -28.52 -6.36
C LEU A 18 -30.06 -28.58 -5.20
N LYS A 19 -29.81 -27.82 -4.13
CA LYS A 19 -30.56 -27.90 -2.85
C LYS A 19 -31.45 -26.68 -2.62
N GLY A 20 -31.39 -25.68 -3.50
CA GLY A 20 -32.01 -24.38 -3.28
C GLY A 20 -31.20 -23.50 -2.32
N GLU A 21 -31.74 -22.33 -2.06
CA GLU A 21 -31.10 -21.32 -1.23
C GLU A 21 -31.50 -21.48 0.24
N THR A 22 -30.52 -21.80 1.10
CA THR A 22 -30.67 -21.93 2.56
C THR A 22 -29.92 -20.82 3.30
N LEU A 23 -30.18 -20.65 4.60
CA LEU A 23 -29.47 -19.68 5.44
C LEU A 23 -27.96 -19.95 5.44
N GLU A 24 -27.52 -21.19 5.68
CA GLU A 24 -26.10 -21.57 5.64
C GLU A 24 -25.45 -21.33 4.28
N ASN A 25 -26.18 -21.58 3.18
CA ASN A 25 -25.68 -21.29 1.85
C ASN A 25 -25.45 -19.79 1.63
N LEU A 26 -26.42 -18.94 2.06
CA LEU A 26 -26.27 -17.49 1.97
C LEU A 26 -25.13 -16.98 2.86
N LYS A 27 -24.99 -17.49 4.09
CA LYS A 27 -23.85 -17.19 4.97
C LYS A 27 -22.51 -17.49 4.28
N GLY A 28 -22.40 -18.68 3.69
CA GLY A 28 -21.23 -19.07 2.91
C GLY A 28 -20.94 -18.11 1.76
N LEU A 29 -21.96 -17.75 0.98
CA LEU A 29 -21.83 -16.83 -0.15
C LEU A 29 -21.40 -15.43 0.28
N VAL A 30 -22.00 -14.89 1.35
CA VAL A 30 -21.62 -13.59 1.93
C VAL A 30 -20.14 -13.58 2.32
N ARG A 31 -19.68 -14.56 3.10
CA ARG A 31 -18.26 -14.62 3.52
C ARG A 31 -17.32 -14.78 2.34
N ALA A 32 -17.60 -15.71 1.45
CA ALA A 32 -16.70 -16.03 0.36
C ALA A 32 -16.57 -14.89 -0.67
N TYR A 33 -17.69 -14.21 -1.00
CA TYR A 33 -17.63 -13.02 -1.86
C TYR A 33 -16.96 -11.83 -1.19
N SER A 34 -17.22 -11.60 0.11
CA SER A 34 -16.59 -10.51 0.86
C SER A 34 -15.06 -10.68 0.91
N ASN A 35 -14.61 -11.89 1.26
CA ASN A 35 -13.20 -12.24 1.30
C ASN A 35 -12.55 -12.13 -0.08
N LEU A 36 -13.18 -12.71 -1.10
CA LEU A 36 -12.65 -12.68 -2.45
C LEU A 36 -12.49 -11.24 -2.95
N GLY A 37 -13.53 -10.41 -2.81
CA GLY A 37 -13.51 -9.01 -3.23
C GLY A 37 -12.46 -8.17 -2.48
N ASN A 38 -12.29 -8.39 -1.18
CA ASN A 38 -11.26 -7.71 -0.39
C ASN A 38 -9.83 -8.16 -0.76
N MET A 39 -9.63 -9.47 -0.99
CA MET A 39 -8.32 -10.02 -1.34
C MET A 39 -7.80 -9.48 -2.66
N ILE A 40 -8.64 -9.23 -3.67
CA ILE A 40 -8.22 -8.75 -4.99
C ILE A 40 -8.42 -7.25 -5.22
N GLU A 41 -8.70 -6.47 -4.17
CA GLU A 41 -8.96 -5.03 -4.29
C GLU A 41 -7.80 -4.21 -4.89
N TYR A 42 -6.59 -4.77 -4.90
CA TYR A 42 -5.45 -4.11 -5.53
C TYR A 42 -5.34 -4.39 -7.03
N HIS A 43 -6.18 -5.26 -7.60
CA HIS A 43 -6.23 -5.48 -9.04
C HIS A 43 -6.74 -4.22 -9.73
N TRP A 44 -6.17 -3.88 -10.88
CA TRP A 44 -6.50 -2.67 -11.61
C TRP A 44 -7.75 -2.88 -12.49
N GLY A 45 -8.88 -3.16 -11.84
CA GLY A 45 -10.16 -3.41 -12.51
C GLY A 45 -11.33 -3.65 -11.55
N PRO A 46 -12.56 -3.73 -12.08
CA PRO A 46 -13.80 -3.65 -11.29
C PRO A 46 -14.17 -4.95 -10.56
N MET A 47 -13.40 -6.03 -10.73
CA MET A 47 -13.80 -7.36 -10.25
C MET A 47 -13.97 -7.42 -8.72
N SER A 48 -13.11 -6.72 -7.98
CA SER A 48 -13.20 -6.60 -6.52
C SER A 48 -14.54 -6.02 -6.07
N LYS A 49 -14.99 -4.95 -6.74
CA LYS A 49 -16.27 -4.27 -6.49
C LYS A 49 -17.47 -5.14 -6.85
N VAL A 50 -17.41 -5.87 -7.96
CA VAL A 50 -18.47 -6.83 -8.33
C VAL A 50 -18.64 -7.89 -7.25
N PHE A 51 -17.56 -8.44 -6.71
CA PHE A 51 -17.65 -9.43 -5.63
C PHE A 51 -18.18 -8.83 -4.33
N LYS A 52 -17.68 -7.65 -3.94
CA LYS A 52 -18.17 -6.89 -2.79
C LYS A 52 -19.68 -6.59 -2.90
N ALA A 53 -20.14 -6.13 -4.05
CA ALA A 53 -21.56 -5.88 -4.32
C ALA A 53 -22.40 -7.16 -4.22
N ARG A 54 -21.91 -8.30 -4.74
CA ARG A 54 -22.58 -9.60 -4.59
C ARG A 54 -22.66 -10.03 -3.12
N ALA A 55 -21.61 -9.78 -2.33
CA ALA A 55 -21.65 -10.08 -0.89
C ALA A 55 -22.76 -9.33 -0.16
N ILE A 56 -22.88 -8.01 -0.40
CA ILE A 56 -23.95 -7.18 0.18
C ILE A 56 -25.32 -7.68 -0.30
N LEU A 57 -25.47 -7.96 -1.59
CA LEU A 57 -26.73 -8.47 -2.15
C LEU A 57 -27.17 -9.78 -1.48
N TYR A 58 -26.24 -10.71 -1.24
CA TYR A 58 -26.55 -11.96 -0.52
C TYR A 58 -26.87 -11.71 0.96
N ALA A 59 -26.20 -10.75 1.60
CA ALA A 59 -26.49 -10.38 2.98
C ALA A 59 -27.90 -9.77 3.09
N ASP A 60 -28.25 -8.80 2.24
CA ASP A 60 -29.58 -8.20 2.23
C ASP A 60 -30.66 -9.21 1.84
N ARG A 61 -30.40 -10.09 0.87
CA ARG A 61 -31.32 -11.20 0.55
C ARG A 61 -31.57 -12.09 1.76
N MET A 62 -30.53 -12.36 2.55
CA MET A 62 -30.63 -13.16 3.76
C MET A 62 -31.49 -12.46 4.82
N LEU A 63 -31.33 -11.15 5.03
CA LEU A 63 -32.17 -10.35 5.93
C LEU A 63 -33.64 -10.33 5.47
N VAL A 64 -33.89 -10.14 4.18
CA VAL A 64 -35.26 -10.11 3.63
C VAL A 64 -35.95 -11.47 3.81
N LYS A 65 -35.22 -12.57 3.60
CA LYS A 65 -35.80 -13.92 3.63
C LYS A 65 -35.96 -14.49 5.04
N TYR A 66 -35.01 -14.21 5.94
CA TYR A 66 -34.96 -14.81 7.28
C TYR A 66 -35.19 -13.81 8.41
N GLY A 67 -35.40 -12.53 8.10
CA GLY A 67 -35.60 -11.47 9.08
C GLY A 67 -34.29 -10.90 9.64
N LYS A 68 -34.41 -9.87 10.49
CA LYS A 68 -33.31 -9.26 11.24
C LYS A 68 -33.09 -10.04 12.54
N THR A 69 -32.19 -11.02 12.52
CA THR A 69 -31.76 -11.79 13.69
C THR A 69 -30.31 -11.41 14.03
N ALA A 70 -29.80 -11.83 15.20
CA ALA A 70 -28.39 -11.59 15.53
C ALA A 70 -27.47 -12.17 14.45
N GLU A 71 -27.79 -13.37 13.95
CA GLU A 71 -27.02 -14.04 12.90
C GLU A 71 -27.07 -13.31 11.55
N THR A 72 -28.25 -12.87 11.08
CA THR A 72 -28.33 -12.20 9.77
C THR A 72 -27.67 -10.83 9.78
N LEU A 73 -27.82 -10.07 10.86
CA LEU A 73 -27.15 -8.79 11.06
C LEU A 73 -25.63 -8.95 11.19
N SER A 74 -25.14 -9.92 11.97
CA SER A 74 -23.70 -10.19 12.11
C SER A 74 -23.04 -10.45 10.74
N MET A 75 -23.72 -11.20 9.88
CA MET A 75 -23.23 -11.50 8.54
C MET A 75 -23.24 -10.29 7.60
N ARG A 76 -24.22 -9.39 7.73
CA ARG A 76 -24.21 -8.15 6.97
C ARG A 76 -23.14 -7.19 7.49
N ALA A 77 -22.90 -7.16 8.80
CA ALA A 77 -21.76 -6.48 9.38
C ALA A 77 -20.43 -7.00 8.80
N TYR A 78 -20.27 -8.32 8.67
CA TYR A 78 -19.11 -8.92 7.99
C TYR A 78 -18.92 -8.41 6.56
N ALA A 79 -20.01 -8.37 5.78
CA ALA A 79 -19.98 -7.86 4.41
C ALA A 79 -19.58 -6.38 4.38
N TRP A 80 -20.24 -5.52 5.18
CA TRP A 80 -19.91 -4.09 5.26
C TRP A 80 -18.48 -3.84 5.68
N THR A 81 -17.96 -4.62 6.62
CA THR A 81 -16.58 -4.55 7.09
C THR A 81 -15.60 -4.72 5.93
N LEU A 82 -15.71 -5.83 5.18
CA LEU A 82 -14.77 -6.13 4.10
C LEU A 82 -15.02 -5.35 2.80
N VAL A 83 -16.22 -4.78 2.64
CA VAL A 83 -16.51 -3.80 1.60
C VAL A 83 -15.77 -2.48 1.88
N GLY A 84 -15.62 -2.11 3.15
CA GLY A 84 -15.00 -0.86 3.59
C GLY A 84 -16.01 0.18 4.07
N ASN A 85 -17.22 -0.22 4.49
CA ASN A 85 -18.20 0.66 5.13
C ASN A 85 -18.30 0.39 6.64
N PHE A 86 -17.32 0.87 7.39
CA PHE A 86 -17.16 0.53 8.81
C PHE A 86 -18.28 1.06 9.68
N LYS A 87 -18.85 2.24 9.36
CA LYS A 87 -20.01 2.77 10.09
C LYS A 87 -21.21 1.82 10.02
N LEU A 88 -21.61 1.40 8.81
CA LEU A 88 -22.74 0.47 8.66
C LEU A 88 -22.43 -0.90 9.27
N ALA A 89 -21.18 -1.35 9.20
CA ALA A 89 -20.75 -2.58 9.86
C ALA A 89 -20.96 -2.52 11.38
N MET A 90 -20.54 -1.42 12.01
CA MET A 90 -20.70 -1.21 13.45
C MET A 90 -22.17 -1.06 13.86
N GLU A 91 -23.00 -0.38 13.06
CA GLU A 91 -24.45 -0.27 13.31
C GLU A 91 -25.13 -1.66 13.29
N ASP A 92 -24.80 -2.51 12.32
CA ASP A 92 -25.32 -3.88 12.23
C ASP A 92 -24.77 -4.77 13.37
N ALA A 93 -23.49 -4.62 13.74
CA ALA A 93 -22.88 -5.36 14.85
C ALA A 93 -23.52 -5.00 16.21
N GLU A 94 -23.74 -3.72 16.47
CA GLU A 94 -24.42 -3.24 17.67
C GLU A 94 -25.87 -3.74 17.70
N ALA A 95 -26.59 -3.67 16.58
CA ALA A 95 -27.94 -4.19 16.47
C ALA A 95 -28.00 -5.71 16.71
N ALA A 96 -27.03 -6.47 16.21
CA ALA A 96 -26.93 -7.92 16.45
C ALA A 96 -26.75 -8.23 17.95
N ARG A 97 -25.90 -7.49 18.67
CA ARG A 97 -25.66 -7.68 20.12
C ARG A 97 -26.88 -7.36 20.99
N LYS A 98 -27.75 -6.46 20.54
CA LYS A 98 -29.01 -6.16 21.24
C LYS A 98 -30.06 -7.26 21.08
N LEU A 99 -29.84 -8.22 20.17
CA LEU A 99 -30.70 -9.38 19.95
C LEU A 99 -30.10 -10.63 20.64
N ASP A 100 -30.93 -11.66 20.81
CA ASP A 100 -30.53 -13.00 21.24
C ASP A 100 -29.64 -13.04 22.51
N ASN A 101 -29.93 -12.17 23.49
CA ASN A 101 -29.15 -11.99 24.74
C ASN A 101 -27.66 -11.71 24.51
N GLY A 102 -27.29 -11.14 23.36
CA GLY A 102 -25.90 -10.84 23.00
C GLY A 102 -25.11 -12.03 22.48
N ALA A 103 -25.75 -13.17 22.19
CA ALA A 103 -25.10 -14.31 21.57
C ALA A 103 -24.78 -14.00 20.10
N VAL A 104 -23.53 -13.62 19.83
CA VAL A 104 -23.01 -13.33 18.49
C VAL A 104 -21.77 -14.19 18.20
N PRO A 105 -21.43 -14.44 16.92
CA PRO A 105 -20.24 -15.21 16.57
C PRO A 105 -18.95 -14.52 17.05
N ASP A 106 -17.94 -15.30 17.46
CA ASP A 106 -16.67 -14.75 17.98
C ASP A 106 -15.93 -13.88 16.97
N TRP A 107 -15.97 -14.25 15.68
CA TRP A 107 -15.35 -13.47 14.61
C TRP A 107 -15.96 -12.06 14.44
N LEU A 108 -17.16 -11.80 14.99
CA LEU A 108 -17.75 -10.45 14.95
C LEU A 108 -16.90 -9.45 15.75
N LYS A 109 -16.28 -9.90 16.85
CA LYS A 109 -15.34 -9.07 17.62
C LYS A 109 -14.13 -8.66 16.79
N GLN A 110 -13.61 -9.57 15.96
CA GLN A 110 -12.53 -9.27 15.03
C GLN A 110 -12.95 -8.22 13.98
N MET A 111 -14.19 -8.28 13.48
CA MET A 111 -14.72 -7.25 12.57
C MET A 111 -14.83 -5.89 13.24
N GLU A 112 -15.30 -5.85 14.49
CA GLU A 112 -15.40 -4.61 15.28
C GLU A 112 -14.01 -4.02 15.57
N ALA A 113 -13.03 -4.84 15.95
CA ALA A 113 -11.64 -4.42 16.12
C ALA A 113 -11.08 -3.83 14.82
N PHE A 114 -11.36 -4.46 13.68
CA PHE A 114 -10.97 -3.95 12.37
C PHE A 114 -11.62 -2.60 12.04
N CYS A 115 -12.93 -2.46 12.27
CA CYS A 115 -13.68 -1.23 12.03
C CYS A 115 -13.27 -0.07 12.97
N ASN A 116 -12.82 -0.40 14.18
CA ASN A 116 -12.38 0.57 15.19
C ASN A 116 -10.88 0.87 15.14
N PHE A 117 -10.13 0.21 14.24
CA PHE A 117 -8.69 0.40 14.09
C PHE A 117 -7.88 0.06 15.35
N VAL A 118 -8.25 -1.06 16.02
CA VAL A 118 -7.57 -1.58 17.22
C VAL A 118 -6.82 -2.88 16.86
N PRO A 119 -5.57 -2.80 16.36
CA PRO A 119 -4.82 -3.99 15.95
C PRO A 119 -4.49 -4.95 17.10
N GLU A 120 -4.45 -4.46 18.34
CA GLU A 120 -4.18 -5.23 19.55
C GLU A 120 -5.28 -6.26 19.82
N ASP A 121 -6.54 -5.93 19.49
CA ASP A 121 -7.68 -6.83 19.63
C ASP A 121 -7.74 -7.92 18.53
N LEU A 122 -6.77 -7.90 17.59
CA LEU A 122 -6.60 -8.89 16.53
C LEU A 122 -5.39 -9.81 16.77
N GLU A 123 -4.75 -9.74 17.93
CA GLU A 123 -3.66 -10.64 18.27
C GLU A 123 -4.18 -12.03 18.66
N SER A 124 -3.55 -13.06 18.11
CA SER A 124 -3.87 -14.43 18.49
C SER A 124 -3.31 -14.76 19.88
N GLU A 125 -4.13 -15.37 20.73
CA GLU A 125 -3.68 -15.97 21.99
C GLU A 125 -2.74 -17.17 21.73
N ASP A 126 -2.99 -17.92 20.65
CA ASP A 126 -2.14 -19.03 20.19
C ASP A 126 -1.11 -18.51 19.18
N LYS A 127 0.14 -18.42 19.61
CA LYS A 127 1.27 -18.00 18.76
C LYS A 127 1.78 -19.10 17.84
N GLU A 128 1.47 -20.36 18.11
CA GLU A 128 1.90 -21.50 17.27
C GLU A 128 0.94 -21.71 16.10
N ASN A 129 -0.35 -21.41 16.30
CA ASN A 129 -1.38 -21.51 15.26
C ASN A 129 -2.31 -20.29 15.27
N PRO A 130 -1.83 -19.12 14.83
CA PRO A 130 -2.63 -17.90 14.85
C PRO A 130 -3.84 -17.96 13.91
N ASP A 131 -4.92 -17.27 14.30
CA ASP A 131 -6.16 -17.18 13.53
C ASP A 131 -5.94 -16.44 12.20
N GLU A 132 -6.06 -17.14 11.07
CA GLU A 132 -5.77 -16.59 9.73
C GLU A 132 -6.59 -15.33 9.41
N LEU A 133 -7.84 -15.24 9.89
CA LEU A 133 -8.69 -14.07 9.65
C LEU A 133 -8.21 -12.87 10.48
N ALA A 134 -7.93 -13.05 11.76
CA ALA A 134 -7.38 -12.00 12.62
C ALA A 134 -6.04 -11.49 12.08
N THR A 135 -5.12 -12.38 11.71
CA THR A 135 -3.82 -12.01 11.11
C THR A 135 -4.02 -11.23 9.81
N TYR A 136 -4.95 -11.67 8.94
CA TYR A 136 -5.27 -10.96 7.70
C TYR A 136 -5.80 -9.54 7.95
N LEU A 137 -6.74 -9.40 8.89
CA LEU A 137 -7.32 -8.11 9.26
C LEU A 137 -6.28 -7.19 9.92
N LYS A 138 -5.42 -7.72 10.79
CA LYS A 138 -4.32 -6.97 11.41
C LYS A 138 -3.37 -6.41 10.35
N MET A 139 -2.93 -7.26 9.41
CA MET A 139 -2.11 -6.85 8.28
C MET A 139 -2.80 -5.75 7.45
N ARG A 140 -4.13 -5.86 7.24
CA ARG A 140 -4.94 -4.87 6.51
C ARG A 140 -5.13 -3.56 7.26
N LEU A 141 -5.09 -3.57 8.59
CA LEU A 141 -5.34 -2.41 9.44
C LEU A 141 -4.08 -1.58 9.65
N LEU A 142 -2.93 -2.25 9.84
CA LEU A 142 -1.65 -1.59 10.03
C LEU A 142 -1.27 -0.76 8.81
N ALA A 143 -0.93 0.50 9.06
CA ALA A 143 -0.69 1.48 8.03
C ALA A 143 0.73 1.34 7.48
N PRO A 144 0.89 1.14 6.17
CA PRO A 144 2.19 0.84 5.59
C PRO A 144 3.12 2.07 5.54
N ASN A 145 2.65 3.27 5.87
CA ASN A 145 3.40 4.52 5.78
C ASN A 145 3.80 5.14 7.14
N TYR A 146 3.24 4.68 8.25
CA TYR A 146 3.59 5.18 9.59
C TYR A 146 3.67 4.10 10.67
N ASP A 147 3.29 2.86 10.39
CA ASP A 147 3.48 1.72 11.30
C ASP A 147 4.17 0.56 10.55
N ILE A 148 5.31 0.89 9.94
CA ILE A 148 5.93 0.05 8.91
C ILE A 148 6.43 -1.28 9.50
N ASP A 149 7.11 -1.25 10.66
CA ASP A 149 7.69 -2.46 11.24
C ASP A 149 6.62 -3.47 11.68
N ARG A 150 5.56 -3.01 12.36
CA ARG A 150 4.43 -3.88 12.72
C ARG A 150 3.72 -4.37 11.45
N CYS A 151 3.60 -3.52 10.42
CA CYS A 151 3.04 -3.92 9.13
C CYS A 151 3.87 -5.04 8.49
N VAL A 152 5.20 -4.92 8.42
CA VAL A 152 6.10 -5.96 7.88
C VAL A 152 6.02 -7.25 8.68
N ALA A 153 5.95 -7.16 10.02
CA ALA A 153 5.77 -8.33 10.89
C ALA A 153 4.44 -9.05 10.59
N ALA A 154 3.33 -8.31 10.49
CA ALA A 154 2.01 -8.88 10.17
C ALA A 154 1.95 -9.46 8.74
N ILE A 155 2.64 -8.83 7.77
CA ILE A 155 2.78 -9.39 6.42
C ILE A 155 3.53 -10.73 6.46
N THR A 156 4.65 -10.78 7.20
CA THR A 156 5.46 -12.00 7.33
C THR A 156 4.66 -13.13 7.97
N GLU A 157 3.94 -12.85 9.06
CA GLU A 157 3.05 -13.80 9.72
C GLU A 157 1.96 -14.31 8.77
N MET A 158 1.33 -13.40 8.01
CA MET A 158 0.31 -13.77 7.02
C MET A 158 0.88 -14.67 5.91
N LEU A 159 2.08 -14.39 5.41
CA LEU A 159 2.73 -15.21 4.38
C LEU A 159 3.18 -16.57 4.92
N TYR A 160 3.53 -16.67 6.21
CA TYR A 160 3.79 -17.94 6.86
C TYR A 160 2.54 -18.82 6.91
N LEU A 161 1.39 -18.24 7.32
CA LEU A 161 0.11 -18.96 7.37
C LEU A 161 -0.45 -19.28 5.99
N ASN A 162 -0.35 -18.35 5.05
CA ASN A 162 -0.85 -18.50 3.70
C ASN A 162 0.09 -17.89 2.66
N PRO A 163 1.07 -18.68 2.17
CA PRO A 163 2.01 -18.23 1.12
C PRO A 163 1.31 -17.82 -0.20
N ALA A 164 0.08 -18.27 -0.42
CA ALA A 164 -0.73 -17.89 -1.57
C ALA A 164 -1.47 -16.55 -1.39
N CYS A 165 -1.29 -15.84 -0.26
CA CYS A 165 -1.92 -14.55 0.00
C CYS A 165 -1.27 -13.43 -0.81
N SER A 166 -1.67 -13.26 -2.07
CA SER A 166 -1.12 -12.24 -2.97
C SER A 166 -1.35 -10.80 -2.48
N ARG A 167 -2.38 -10.56 -1.65
CA ARG A 167 -2.58 -9.26 -0.99
C ARG A 167 -1.46 -8.93 0.00
N ALA A 168 -0.87 -9.92 0.66
CA ALA A 168 0.26 -9.71 1.55
C ALA A 168 1.52 -9.29 0.76
N ILE A 169 1.74 -9.90 -0.41
CA ILE A 169 2.80 -9.50 -1.35
C ILE A 169 2.58 -8.06 -1.84
N GLU A 170 1.36 -7.69 -2.25
CA GLU A 170 1.07 -6.30 -2.63
C GLU A 170 1.26 -5.33 -1.44
N ARG A 171 0.93 -5.74 -0.21
CA ARG A 171 1.17 -4.91 0.97
C ARG A 171 2.66 -4.61 1.18
N MET A 172 3.57 -5.51 0.80
CA MET A 172 5.02 -5.24 0.84
C MET A 172 5.40 -4.02 0.00
N HIS A 173 4.87 -3.92 -1.23
CA HIS A 173 5.11 -2.77 -2.10
C HIS A 173 4.56 -1.46 -1.51
N GLN A 174 3.42 -1.52 -0.81
CA GLN A 174 2.81 -0.34 -0.20
C GLN A 174 3.60 0.24 0.98
N THR A 175 4.54 -0.51 1.56
CA THR A 175 5.40 -0.03 2.67
C THR A 175 6.34 1.09 2.26
N ARG A 176 6.60 1.26 0.96
CA ARG A 176 7.58 2.21 0.41
C ARG A 176 9.01 2.06 0.97
N ARG A 177 9.32 0.95 1.65
CA ARG A 177 10.69 0.57 1.99
C ARG A 177 11.30 -0.21 0.84
N LEU A 178 12.45 0.24 0.35
CA LEU A 178 13.11 -0.36 -0.81
C LEU A 178 13.34 -1.86 -0.62
N GLY A 179 13.90 -2.27 0.53
CA GLY A 179 14.17 -3.68 0.83
C GLY A 179 12.90 -4.54 0.84
N THR A 180 11.82 -4.06 1.44
CA THR A 180 10.53 -4.77 1.52
C THR A 180 9.85 -4.84 0.15
N ALA A 181 9.81 -3.74 -0.60
CA ALA A 181 9.21 -3.74 -1.94
C ALA A 181 9.98 -4.61 -2.93
N ARG A 182 11.32 -4.59 -2.89
CA ARG A 182 12.18 -5.47 -3.68
C ARG A 182 11.92 -6.94 -3.35
N SER A 183 11.82 -7.26 -2.06
CA SER A 183 11.46 -8.61 -1.61
C SER A 183 10.11 -9.06 -2.15
N GLY A 184 9.12 -8.17 -2.22
CA GLY A 184 7.81 -8.46 -2.82
C GLY A 184 7.85 -8.63 -4.35
N ALA A 185 8.61 -7.78 -5.04
CA ALA A 185 8.71 -7.72 -6.50
C ALA A 185 9.52 -8.88 -7.11
N GLU A 186 10.73 -9.13 -6.62
CA GLU A 186 11.64 -10.15 -7.18
C GLU A 186 11.30 -11.57 -6.66
N GLY A 187 11.34 -11.76 -5.34
CA GLY A 187 11.20 -13.07 -4.71
C GLY A 187 9.74 -13.44 -4.37
N GLY A 188 9.00 -12.47 -3.84
CA GLY A 188 7.65 -12.66 -3.30
C GLY A 188 6.65 -13.11 -4.36
N ALA A 189 6.70 -12.52 -5.55
CA ALA A 189 5.84 -12.93 -6.67
C ALA A 189 6.07 -14.40 -7.06
N ASN A 190 7.32 -14.83 -7.20
CA ASN A 190 7.66 -16.20 -7.58
C ASN A 190 7.22 -17.22 -6.51
N VAL A 191 7.52 -16.96 -5.23
CA VAL A 191 7.06 -17.82 -4.13
C VAL A 191 5.53 -17.91 -4.09
N ASN A 192 4.85 -16.78 -4.34
CA ASN A 192 3.40 -16.71 -4.36
C ASN A 192 2.78 -17.60 -5.46
N TRP A 193 3.36 -17.63 -6.67
CA TRP A 193 2.83 -18.45 -7.76
C TRP A 193 2.99 -19.96 -7.53
N HIS A 194 4.08 -20.40 -6.91
CA HIS A 194 4.22 -21.80 -6.49
C HIS A 194 3.11 -22.22 -5.50
N ALA A 195 2.80 -21.35 -4.55
CA ALA A 195 1.69 -21.56 -3.62
C ALA A 195 0.32 -21.55 -4.34
N ILE A 196 0.14 -20.67 -5.33
CA ILE A 196 -1.08 -20.62 -6.17
C ILE A 196 -1.27 -21.92 -6.95
N HIS A 197 -0.22 -22.45 -7.60
CA HIS A 197 -0.29 -23.75 -8.28
C HIS A 197 -0.70 -24.87 -7.32
N SER A 198 -0.10 -24.90 -6.12
CA SER A 198 -0.48 -25.86 -5.07
C SER A 198 -1.94 -25.74 -4.63
N ARG A 199 -2.52 -24.53 -4.63
CA ARG A 199 -3.95 -24.30 -4.35
C ARG A 199 -4.83 -24.71 -5.52
N LEU A 200 -4.41 -24.43 -6.76
CA LEU A 200 -5.13 -24.81 -7.97
C LEU A 200 -5.34 -26.32 -8.06
N CYS A 201 -4.33 -27.12 -7.72
CA CYS A 201 -4.42 -28.59 -7.66
C CYS A 201 -5.55 -29.11 -6.76
N LYS A 202 -6.01 -28.30 -5.80
CA LYS A 202 -7.08 -28.64 -4.85
C LYS A 202 -8.46 -28.13 -5.27
N VAL A 203 -8.57 -27.41 -6.39
CA VAL A 203 -9.83 -26.83 -6.88
C VAL A 203 -10.70 -27.92 -7.52
N PRO A 204 -11.90 -28.21 -6.99
CA PRO A 204 -12.77 -29.23 -7.57
C PRO A 204 -13.20 -28.88 -9.00
N GLY A 205 -13.02 -29.84 -9.91
CA GLY A 205 -13.43 -29.71 -11.31
C GLY A 205 -12.51 -28.83 -12.16
N LEU A 206 -11.30 -28.48 -11.69
CA LEU A 206 -10.31 -27.76 -12.50
C LEU A 206 -10.10 -28.45 -13.85
N PRO A 207 -10.06 -27.72 -14.99
CA PRO A 207 -9.82 -28.33 -16.30
C PRO A 207 -8.55 -29.18 -16.31
N LYS A 208 -8.62 -30.37 -16.90
CA LYS A 208 -7.53 -31.36 -16.84
C LYS A 208 -6.17 -30.78 -17.26
N SER A 209 -6.11 -30.04 -18.36
CA SER A 209 -4.87 -29.42 -18.83
C SER A 209 -4.35 -28.31 -17.90
N ALA A 210 -5.24 -27.61 -17.19
CA ALA A 210 -4.83 -26.63 -16.17
C ALA A 210 -4.30 -27.33 -14.91
N LEU A 211 -4.88 -28.49 -14.54
CA LEU A 211 -4.40 -29.33 -13.45
C LEU A 211 -3.02 -29.92 -13.75
N GLU A 212 -2.80 -30.40 -14.98
CA GLU A 212 -1.51 -30.92 -15.44
C GLU A 212 -0.39 -29.88 -15.27
N ILE A 213 -0.60 -28.65 -15.77
CA ILE A 213 0.37 -27.55 -15.61
C ILE A 213 0.60 -27.23 -14.13
N SER A 214 -0.47 -27.10 -13.34
CA SER A 214 -0.33 -26.76 -11.92
C SER A 214 0.38 -27.84 -11.11
N THR A 215 0.19 -29.10 -11.47
CA THR A 215 0.86 -30.24 -10.83
C THR A 215 2.35 -30.27 -11.20
N GLU A 216 2.69 -30.01 -12.47
CA GLU A 216 4.08 -29.92 -12.94
C GLU A 216 4.87 -28.87 -12.16
N HIS A 217 4.33 -27.66 -12.01
CA HIS A 217 4.98 -26.58 -11.24
C HIS A 217 4.94 -26.81 -9.73
N GLN A 218 3.93 -27.50 -9.20
CA GLN A 218 3.93 -27.90 -7.80
C GLN A 218 5.08 -28.87 -7.48
N ILE A 219 5.30 -29.89 -8.30
CA ILE A 219 6.36 -30.90 -8.09
C ILE A 219 7.74 -30.28 -8.27
N ARG A 220 7.94 -29.44 -9.30
CA ARG A 220 9.23 -28.77 -9.53
C ARG A 220 9.57 -27.68 -8.51
N SER A 221 8.66 -27.33 -7.60
CA SER A 221 8.96 -26.42 -6.50
C SER A 221 9.65 -27.11 -5.32
N SER A 222 9.48 -28.44 -5.20
CA SER A 222 10.14 -29.23 -4.16
C SER A 222 11.55 -29.69 -4.54
N ASP A 223 11.88 -29.66 -5.83
CA ASP A 223 13.22 -29.84 -6.36
C ASP A 223 13.74 -28.44 -6.74
N GLU A 224 14.94 -28.01 -6.34
CA GLU A 224 15.44 -26.62 -6.51
C GLU A 224 15.64 -26.14 -7.98
N VAL A 225 14.95 -26.72 -8.98
CA VAL A 225 15.30 -26.68 -10.41
C VAL A 225 14.18 -26.15 -11.33
N SER A 226 13.11 -25.52 -10.82
CA SER A 226 12.25 -24.74 -11.73
C SER A 226 12.90 -23.40 -12.03
N SER A 227 13.35 -23.18 -13.29
CA SER A 227 13.75 -21.84 -13.72
C SER A 227 12.53 -20.91 -13.73
N GLN A 228 12.76 -19.62 -13.45
CA GLN A 228 11.71 -18.59 -13.48
C GLN A 228 11.01 -18.54 -14.85
N ASP A 229 11.77 -18.70 -15.94
CA ASP A 229 11.24 -18.71 -17.30
C ASP A 229 10.25 -19.87 -17.56
N GLU A 230 10.50 -21.04 -16.96
CA GLU A 230 9.60 -22.19 -17.08
C GLU A 230 8.26 -21.95 -16.38
N GLU A 231 8.28 -21.43 -15.15
CA GLU A 231 7.05 -21.09 -14.41
C GLU A 231 6.25 -20.04 -15.17
N GLN A 232 6.92 -18.98 -15.62
CA GLN A 232 6.29 -17.90 -16.37
C GLN A 232 5.63 -18.40 -17.67
N SER A 233 6.30 -19.28 -18.41
CA SER A 233 5.72 -19.93 -19.61
C SER A 233 4.50 -20.79 -19.28
N GLY A 234 4.58 -21.55 -18.18
CA GLY A 234 3.47 -22.37 -17.67
C GLY A 234 2.27 -21.53 -17.26
N ARG A 235 2.51 -20.40 -16.58
CA ARG A 235 1.49 -19.43 -16.17
C ARG A 235 0.71 -18.88 -17.36
N VAL A 236 1.38 -18.43 -18.41
CA VAL A 236 0.70 -17.92 -19.62
C VAL A 236 -0.18 -19.00 -20.27
N LYS A 237 0.30 -20.25 -20.35
CA LYS A 237 -0.48 -21.38 -20.88
C LYS A 237 -1.70 -21.69 -20.00
N LEU A 238 -1.51 -21.69 -18.68
CA LEU A 238 -2.57 -21.90 -17.70
C LEU A 238 -3.70 -20.87 -17.86
N LEU A 239 -3.37 -19.58 -17.94
CA LEU A 239 -4.35 -18.51 -18.11
C LEU A 239 -5.18 -18.69 -19.39
N ARG A 240 -4.53 -19.03 -20.51
CA ARG A 240 -5.20 -19.31 -21.79
C ARG A 240 -6.14 -20.50 -21.71
N ILE A 241 -5.74 -21.58 -21.03
CA ILE A 241 -6.56 -22.78 -20.83
C ILE A 241 -7.79 -22.44 -19.99
N LEU A 242 -7.62 -21.71 -18.87
CA LEU A 242 -8.73 -21.31 -18.01
C LEU A 242 -9.72 -20.38 -18.73
N ARG A 243 -9.20 -19.43 -19.52
CA ARG A 243 -10.02 -18.53 -20.34
C ARG A 243 -10.85 -19.32 -21.35
N LYS A 244 -10.21 -20.22 -22.11
CA LYS A 244 -10.88 -21.11 -23.08
C LYS A 244 -11.94 -21.99 -22.40
N ALA A 245 -11.58 -22.65 -21.30
CA ALA A 245 -12.52 -23.47 -20.53
C ALA A 245 -13.71 -22.66 -20.01
N GLY A 246 -13.53 -21.37 -19.71
CA GLY A 246 -14.60 -20.48 -19.28
C GLY A 246 -15.62 -20.18 -20.39
N PHE A 247 -15.18 -20.09 -21.65
CA PHE A 247 -16.07 -19.90 -22.80
C PHE A 247 -16.77 -21.20 -23.24
N GLU A 248 -16.11 -22.34 -23.04
CA GLU A 248 -16.64 -23.66 -23.41
C GLU A 248 -17.53 -24.29 -22.31
N ASP A 249 -17.49 -23.76 -21.08
CA ASP A 249 -18.27 -24.28 -19.95
C ASP A 249 -19.78 -23.99 -20.10
N THR A 250 -20.52 -24.99 -20.56
CA THR A 250 -21.98 -24.97 -20.71
C THR A 250 -22.73 -25.47 -19.48
N SER A 251 -22.03 -25.84 -18.40
CA SER A 251 -22.67 -26.39 -17.19
C SER A 251 -23.48 -25.36 -16.40
N GLY A 252 -23.36 -24.08 -16.76
CA GLY A 252 -23.95 -22.97 -16.02
C GLY A 252 -23.32 -22.77 -14.63
N ASN A 253 -22.17 -23.40 -14.36
CA ASN A 253 -21.45 -23.26 -13.09
C ASN A 253 -21.01 -21.81 -12.85
N GLU A 254 -21.31 -21.28 -11.66
CA GLU A 254 -20.81 -19.98 -11.21
C GLU A 254 -19.80 -20.24 -10.10
N LEU A 255 -18.66 -19.55 -10.04
CA LEU A 255 -18.11 -18.62 -11.03
C LEU A 255 -17.49 -19.37 -12.21
N SER A 256 -17.52 -18.82 -13.43
CA SER A 256 -16.90 -19.46 -14.60
C SER A 256 -15.37 -19.49 -14.51
N TRP A 257 -14.72 -20.40 -15.23
CA TRP A 257 -13.25 -20.48 -15.28
C TRP A 257 -12.60 -19.21 -15.85
N ASN A 258 -13.33 -18.45 -16.67
CA ASN A 258 -12.87 -17.17 -17.17
C ASN A 258 -12.67 -16.16 -16.02
N VAL A 259 -13.52 -16.18 -15.00
CA VAL A 259 -13.38 -15.29 -13.84
C VAL A 259 -12.06 -15.56 -13.11
N LEU A 260 -11.68 -16.84 -12.95
CA LEU A 260 -10.39 -17.19 -12.35
C LEU A 260 -9.22 -16.78 -13.25
N SER A 261 -9.34 -16.99 -14.57
CA SER A 261 -8.32 -16.56 -15.54
C SER A 261 -8.08 -15.05 -15.47
N GLU A 262 -9.15 -14.24 -15.51
CA GLU A 262 -9.05 -12.78 -15.44
C GLU A 262 -8.47 -12.31 -14.10
N ALA A 263 -8.88 -12.90 -12.97
CA ALA A 263 -8.32 -12.55 -11.66
C ALA A 263 -6.80 -12.86 -11.59
N LEU A 264 -6.38 -14.01 -12.09
CA LEU A 264 -4.97 -14.39 -12.13
C LEU A 264 -4.16 -13.60 -13.16
N SER A 265 -4.80 -13.15 -14.25
CA SER A 265 -4.19 -12.25 -15.23
C SER A 265 -3.95 -10.87 -14.64
N ASP A 266 -4.91 -10.33 -13.89
CA ASP A 266 -4.77 -9.05 -13.17
C ASP A 266 -3.66 -9.13 -12.11
N LEU A 267 -3.58 -10.26 -11.39
CA LEU A 267 -2.49 -10.52 -10.44
C LEU A 267 -1.11 -10.47 -11.14
N THR A 268 -1.00 -11.19 -12.26
CA THR A 268 0.24 -11.21 -13.07
C THR A 268 0.61 -9.80 -13.51
N PHE A 269 -0.36 -9.04 -14.00
CA PHE A 269 -0.15 -7.67 -14.43
C PHE A 269 0.32 -6.75 -13.30
N VAL A 270 -0.32 -6.78 -12.14
CA VAL A 270 0.09 -5.93 -11.01
C VAL A 270 1.50 -6.29 -10.55
N GLN A 271 1.83 -7.58 -10.44
CA GLN A 271 3.17 -8.01 -10.06
C GLN A 271 4.24 -7.56 -11.08
N SER A 272 3.96 -7.69 -12.38
CA SER A 272 4.83 -7.17 -13.44
C SER A 272 5.01 -5.65 -13.36
N ALA A 273 3.92 -4.91 -13.09
CA ALA A 273 3.99 -3.46 -12.90
C ALA A 273 4.86 -3.10 -11.68
N ARG A 274 4.70 -3.80 -10.54
CA ARG A 274 5.49 -3.53 -9.33
C ARG A 274 6.97 -3.82 -9.51
N ALA A 275 7.32 -4.89 -10.24
CA ALA A 275 8.71 -5.21 -10.55
C ALA A 275 9.37 -4.07 -11.35
N LEU A 276 8.73 -3.63 -12.43
CA LEU A 276 9.25 -2.52 -13.23
C LEU A 276 9.28 -1.18 -12.49
N GLU A 277 8.30 -0.91 -11.61
CA GLU A 277 8.31 0.28 -10.76
C GLU A 277 9.51 0.27 -9.79
N VAL A 278 9.84 -0.87 -9.19
CA VAL A 278 11.02 -1.00 -8.32
C VAL A 278 12.31 -0.78 -9.12
N ASP A 279 12.46 -1.45 -10.26
CA ASP A 279 13.67 -1.36 -11.08
C ASP A 279 13.89 0.05 -11.64
N ALA A 280 12.84 0.65 -12.21
CA ALA A 280 12.95 1.92 -12.91
C ALA A 280 12.86 3.14 -11.97
N GLU A 281 11.90 3.15 -11.05
CA GLU A 281 11.56 4.36 -10.29
C GLU A 281 12.25 4.38 -8.91
N TRP A 282 12.58 3.22 -8.34
CA TRP A 282 13.13 3.15 -6.97
C TRP A 282 14.64 2.88 -6.98
N LEU A 283 15.09 1.91 -7.77
CA LEU A 283 16.52 1.61 -7.96
C LEU A 283 17.18 2.55 -8.97
N GLY A 284 16.40 3.07 -9.92
CA GLY A 284 16.93 3.93 -10.98
C GLY A 284 17.91 3.19 -11.89
N LEU A 285 17.63 1.91 -12.20
CA LEU A 285 18.48 1.10 -13.06
C LEU A 285 18.60 1.73 -14.47
N PRO A 286 19.71 1.48 -15.19
CA PRO A 286 19.89 1.96 -16.55
C PRO A 286 18.71 1.60 -17.46
N LYS A 287 18.33 2.53 -18.35
CA LYS A 287 17.16 2.40 -19.22
C LYS A 287 17.20 1.13 -20.07
N GLU A 288 18.38 0.73 -20.53
CA GLU A 288 18.60 -0.46 -21.32
C GLU A 288 18.29 -1.75 -20.53
N GLU A 289 18.67 -1.79 -19.25
CA GLU A 289 18.40 -2.92 -18.36
C GLU A 289 16.90 -3.02 -18.05
N VAL A 290 16.27 -1.90 -17.68
CA VAL A 290 14.83 -1.81 -17.45
C VAL A 290 14.04 -2.20 -18.70
N SER A 291 14.49 -1.79 -19.89
CA SER A 291 13.81 -2.13 -21.15
C SER A 291 13.87 -3.63 -21.45
N LEU A 292 14.99 -4.30 -21.16
CA LEU A 292 15.12 -5.75 -21.34
C LEU A 292 14.18 -6.52 -20.41
N GLU A 293 14.05 -6.09 -19.15
CA GLU A 293 13.12 -6.72 -18.21
C GLU A 293 11.66 -6.43 -18.58
N ALA A 294 11.36 -5.20 -19.03
CA ALA A 294 10.04 -4.85 -19.52
C ALA A 294 9.60 -5.73 -20.70
N ASP A 295 10.51 -6.07 -21.63
CA ASP A 295 10.21 -6.99 -22.74
C ASP A 295 9.78 -8.39 -22.25
N LYS A 296 10.47 -8.92 -21.23
CA LYS A 296 10.09 -10.20 -20.63
C LYS A 296 8.72 -10.10 -19.96
N LEU A 297 8.51 -9.10 -19.11
CA LEU A 297 7.29 -8.97 -18.31
C LEU A 297 6.06 -8.61 -19.15
N ILE A 298 6.22 -7.83 -20.23
CA ILE A 298 5.15 -7.56 -21.20
C ILE A 298 4.67 -8.86 -21.86
N SER A 299 5.57 -9.78 -22.19
CA SER A 299 5.20 -11.06 -22.80
C SER A 299 4.32 -11.93 -21.88
N LEU A 300 4.45 -11.77 -20.55
CA LEU A 300 3.65 -12.51 -19.57
C LEU A 300 2.20 -12.01 -19.49
N VAL A 301 2.00 -10.74 -19.81
CA VAL A 301 0.71 -10.07 -19.75
C VAL A 301 0.15 -9.84 -21.16
N ASP A 302 0.64 -10.56 -22.16
CA ASP A 302 0.14 -10.47 -23.53
C ASP A 302 -1.37 -10.76 -23.57
N GLY A 303 -2.12 -9.81 -24.11
CA GLY A 303 -3.59 -9.83 -24.12
C GLY A 303 -4.27 -9.41 -22.81
N HIS A 304 -3.54 -8.95 -21.79
CA HIS A 304 -4.12 -8.27 -20.63
C HIS A 304 -4.53 -6.85 -21.02
N ARG A 305 -5.74 -6.41 -20.65
CA ARG A 305 -6.31 -5.11 -21.09
C ARG A 305 -5.41 -3.89 -20.83
N LEU A 306 -4.61 -3.91 -19.76
CA LEU A 306 -3.70 -2.82 -19.37
C LEU A 306 -2.23 -3.06 -19.75
N TRP A 307 -1.90 -4.05 -20.56
CA TRP A 307 -0.51 -4.37 -20.91
C TRP A 307 0.28 -3.15 -21.40
N GLY A 308 -0.39 -2.23 -22.13
CA GLY A 308 0.20 -1.00 -22.67
C GLY A 308 0.75 -0.06 -21.60
N TYR A 309 0.29 -0.15 -20.34
CA TYR A 309 0.89 0.62 -19.23
C TYR A 309 2.38 0.27 -19.04
N LEU A 310 2.76 -1.00 -19.19
CA LEU A 310 4.15 -1.44 -18.99
C LEU A 310 5.11 -0.91 -20.06
N VAL A 311 4.59 -0.46 -21.21
CA VAL A 311 5.39 0.17 -22.28
C VAL A 311 6.07 1.44 -21.79
N LYS A 312 5.53 2.11 -20.76
CA LYS A 312 6.14 3.33 -20.17
C LYS A 312 7.58 3.12 -19.71
N PHE A 313 7.92 1.90 -19.29
CA PHE A 313 9.24 1.57 -18.78
C PHE A 313 10.28 1.42 -19.88
N LYS A 314 9.86 1.19 -21.13
CA LYS A 314 10.76 0.97 -22.27
C LYS A 314 11.23 2.25 -22.95
N HIS A 315 10.39 3.27 -23.01
CA HIS A 315 10.61 4.41 -23.89
C HIS A 315 10.78 5.72 -23.13
N GLU A 316 11.32 6.73 -23.83
CA GLU A 316 11.36 8.10 -23.36
C GLU A 316 9.97 8.75 -23.41
N ARG A 317 9.76 9.78 -22.59
CA ARG A 317 8.45 10.43 -22.43
C ARG A 317 7.83 10.86 -23.77
N ALA A 318 8.63 11.39 -24.70
CA ALA A 318 8.16 11.85 -26.00
C ALA A 318 7.56 10.72 -26.87
N GLU A 319 8.06 9.50 -26.70
CA GLU A 319 7.63 8.31 -27.45
C GLU A 319 6.38 7.64 -26.83
N LEU A 320 6.04 8.00 -25.59
CA LEU A 320 4.95 7.37 -24.82
C LEU A 320 3.58 8.00 -25.03
N ILE A 321 3.50 9.16 -25.69
CA ILE A 321 2.25 9.88 -25.88
C ILE A 321 1.21 9.01 -26.60
N GLN A 322 1.56 8.45 -27.77
CA GLN A 322 0.62 7.63 -28.54
C GLN A 322 0.26 6.31 -27.85
N PRO A 323 1.21 5.54 -27.29
CA PRO A 323 0.88 4.35 -26.49
C PRO A 323 -0.07 4.61 -25.32
N MET A 324 0.09 5.73 -24.60
CA MET A 324 -0.83 6.08 -23.51
C MET A 324 -2.21 6.47 -24.01
N LEU A 325 -2.30 7.15 -25.17
CA LEU A 325 -3.59 7.43 -25.81
C LEU A 325 -4.30 6.14 -26.24
N ASP A 326 -3.58 5.26 -26.92
CA ASP A 326 -4.11 3.97 -27.37
C ASP A 326 -4.59 3.13 -26.18
N LEU A 327 -3.90 3.18 -25.04
CA LEU A 327 -4.30 2.50 -23.82
C LEU A 327 -5.65 3.03 -23.29
N ILE A 328 -5.89 4.33 -23.32
CA ILE A 328 -7.15 4.94 -22.85
C ILE A 328 -8.28 4.68 -23.85
N GLU A 329 -8.02 4.88 -25.14
CA GLU A 329 -9.04 4.85 -26.19
C GLU A 329 -9.48 3.43 -26.54
N ASN A 330 -8.58 2.44 -26.48
CA ASN A 330 -8.90 1.06 -26.82
C ASN A 330 -9.49 0.24 -25.67
N ASN A 331 -9.54 0.80 -24.45
CA ASN A 331 -10.09 0.11 -23.29
C ASN A 331 -11.50 0.58 -22.97
N ASN A 332 -12.33 -0.34 -22.47
CA ASN A 332 -13.66 0.01 -22.01
C ASN A 332 -13.52 0.95 -20.78
N PRO A 333 -14.13 2.15 -20.82
CA PRO A 333 -14.04 3.11 -19.74
C PRO A 333 -14.48 2.56 -18.38
N THR A 334 -15.42 1.60 -18.37
CA THR A 334 -15.91 0.92 -17.16
C THR A 334 -14.87 0.05 -16.46
N LEU A 335 -13.66 -0.07 -17.01
CA LEU A 335 -12.56 -0.84 -16.44
C LEU A 335 -11.57 0.05 -15.67
N PHE A 336 -11.69 1.37 -15.77
CA PHE A 336 -10.84 2.31 -15.02
C PHE A 336 -11.45 2.56 -13.64
N GLU A 337 -10.85 1.92 -12.64
CA GLU A 337 -11.22 2.01 -11.23
C GLU A 337 -10.18 2.83 -10.45
N MET A 338 -10.50 3.27 -9.24
CA MET A 338 -9.55 4.00 -8.37
C MET A 338 -8.23 3.23 -8.11
N SER A 339 -8.22 1.91 -8.25
CA SER A 339 -7.01 1.10 -8.25
C SER A 339 -6.03 1.44 -9.38
N CYS A 340 -6.51 1.99 -10.49
CA CYS A 340 -5.76 2.40 -11.67
C CYS A 340 -5.13 3.80 -11.52
N LEU A 341 -5.26 4.46 -10.36
CA LEU A 341 -4.65 5.78 -10.10
C LEU A 341 -3.14 5.86 -10.40
N PRO A 342 -2.31 4.79 -10.26
CA PRO A 342 -0.91 4.84 -10.71
C PRO A 342 -0.73 5.19 -12.20
N MET A 343 -1.75 4.96 -13.03
CA MET A 343 -1.75 5.35 -14.44
C MET A 343 -1.96 6.86 -14.64
N GLU A 344 -2.44 7.59 -13.63
CA GLU A 344 -2.73 9.03 -13.72
C GLU A 344 -1.50 9.81 -14.21
N TYR A 345 -0.35 9.60 -13.59
CA TYR A 345 0.86 10.37 -13.90
C TYR A 345 1.33 10.15 -15.36
N PRO A 346 1.50 8.92 -15.87
CA PRO A 346 1.79 8.70 -17.29
C PRO A 346 0.74 9.28 -18.24
N VAL A 347 -0.55 9.25 -17.86
CA VAL A 347 -1.63 9.81 -18.68
C VAL A 347 -1.55 11.33 -18.78
N THR A 348 -0.99 12.03 -17.78
CA THR A 348 -0.74 13.49 -17.89
C THR A 348 0.23 13.87 -19.01
N TRP A 349 0.99 12.90 -19.55
CA TRP A 349 1.88 13.13 -20.69
C TRP A 349 1.13 13.13 -22.02
N ALA A 350 -0.09 12.61 -22.07
CA ALA A 350 -0.97 12.68 -23.22
C ALA A 350 -1.62 14.07 -23.35
N LYS A 351 -2.59 14.22 -24.27
CA LYS A 351 -3.36 15.47 -24.38
C LYS A 351 -4.21 15.70 -23.13
N GLN A 352 -4.37 16.96 -22.73
CA GLN A 352 -5.17 17.36 -21.57
C GLN A 352 -6.59 16.78 -21.60
N GLU A 353 -7.24 16.73 -22.77
CA GLU A 353 -8.58 16.17 -22.93
C GLU A 353 -8.66 14.69 -22.54
N ASN A 354 -7.63 13.89 -22.86
CA ASN A 354 -7.57 12.48 -22.51
C ASN A 354 -7.31 12.28 -21.01
N TYR A 355 -6.51 13.15 -20.39
CA TYR A 355 -6.33 13.16 -18.94
C TYR A 355 -7.64 13.46 -18.21
N VAL A 356 -8.35 14.51 -18.62
CA VAL A 356 -9.66 14.87 -18.05
C VAL A 356 -10.66 13.73 -18.29
N TYR A 357 -10.65 13.11 -19.47
CA TYR A 357 -11.49 11.94 -19.74
C TYR A 357 -11.17 10.80 -18.80
N PHE A 358 -9.91 10.39 -18.66
CA PHE A 358 -9.48 9.33 -17.75
C PHE A 358 -9.91 9.60 -16.31
N LEU A 359 -9.64 10.81 -15.79
CA LEU A 359 -10.09 11.21 -14.45
C LEU A 359 -11.61 11.17 -14.30
N SER A 360 -12.36 11.60 -15.32
CA SER A 360 -13.82 11.54 -15.28
C SER A 360 -14.35 10.10 -15.14
N GLN A 361 -13.67 9.13 -15.76
CA GLN A 361 -14.02 7.72 -15.63
C GLN A 361 -13.71 7.19 -14.24
N LEU A 362 -12.52 7.47 -13.71
CA LEU A 362 -12.16 7.13 -12.33
C LEU A 362 -13.18 7.69 -11.33
N ASN A 363 -13.53 8.97 -11.48
CA ASN A 363 -14.50 9.63 -10.61
C ASN A 363 -15.91 9.04 -10.75
N SER A 364 -16.31 8.60 -11.94
CA SER A 364 -17.62 7.96 -12.15
C SER A 364 -17.76 6.59 -11.50
N HIS A 365 -16.63 5.90 -11.26
CA HIS A 365 -16.59 4.62 -10.57
C HIS A 365 -16.17 4.73 -9.11
N TRP A 366 -15.97 5.95 -8.61
CA TRP A 366 -15.57 6.18 -7.23
C TRP A 366 -16.68 5.80 -6.25
N ASP A 367 -16.43 4.77 -5.43
CA ASP A 367 -17.37 4.32 -4.41
C ASP A 367 -17.10 5.01 -3.07
N LYS A 368 -18.16 5.28 -2.30
CA LYS A 368 -18.08 5.85 -0.94
C LYS A 368 -17.71 4.79 0.10
N ILE A 369 -16.62 4.07 -0.16
CA ILE A 369 -16.04 3.02 0.68
C ILE A 369 -14.61 3.40 1.06
N TYR A 370 -14.14 2.93 2.21
CA TYR A 370 -12.86 3.32 2.79
C TYR A 370 -11.68 3.30 1.80
N ASP A 371 -11.46 2.20 1.08
CA ASP A 371 -10.30 2.02 0.22
C ASP A 371 -10.27 2.98 -0.99
N ASP A 372 -11.42 3.29 -1.58
CA ASP A 372 -11.55 4.27 -2.65
C ASP A 372 -11.35 5.68 -2.12
N LEU A 373 -12.02 6.00 -1.01
CA LEU A 373 -11.95 7.31 -0.38
C LEU A 373 -10.52 7.63 0.10
N ILE A 374 -9.80 6.68 0.71
CA ILE A 374 -8.43 6.92 1.19
C ILE A 374 -7.45 7.06 0.03
N ARG A 375 -7.64 6.37 -1.10
CA ARG A 375 -6.82 6.60 -2.31
C ARG A 375 -7.04 8.00 -2.86
N THR A 376 -8.30 8.43 -2.98
CA THR A 376 -8.67 9.76 -3.47
C THR A 376 -8.20 10.88 -2.56
N ALA A 377 -8.27 10.69 -1.23
CA ALA A 377 -7.84 11.67 -0.24
C ALA A 377 -6.34 12.05 -0.32
N TRP A 378 -5.54 11.22 -0.99
CA TRP A 378 -4.13 11.42 -1.27
C TRP A 378 -3.82 11.70 -2.75
N GLY A 379 -4.86 11.94 -3.56
CA GLY A 379 -4.76 12.27 -4.98
C GLY A 379 -4.29 13.71 -5.22
N ARG A 380 -4.49 14.20 -6.45
CA ARG A 380 -4.06 15.54 -6.88
C ARG A 380 -5.20 16.55 -6.99
N GLU A 381 -6.42 16.07 -7.24
CA GLU A 381 -7.58 16.93 -7.52
C GLU A 381 -8.24 17.43 -6.23
N GLU A 382 -8.05 18.71 -5.91
CA GLU A 382 -8.44 19.33 -4.63
C GLU A 382 -9.92 19.12 -4.27
N PHE A 383 -10.83 19.24 -5.24
CA PHE A 383 -12.26 19.04 -4.99
C PHE A 383 -12.57 17.58 -4.60
N MET A 384 -11.94 16.60 -5.27
CA MET A 384 -12.10 15.18 -4.95
C MET A 384 -11.50 14.86 -3.58
N ILE A 385 -10.34 15.45 -3.27
CA ILE A 385 -9.68 15.30 -1.96
C ILE A 385 -10.63 15.76 -0.84
N ASN A 386 -11.24 16.94 -0.98
CA ASN A 386 -12.14 17.48 0.03
C ASN A 386 -13.39 16.60 0.20
N GLU A 387 -14.05 16.21 -0.90
CA GLU A 387 -15.21 15.31 -0.83
C GLU A 387 -14.84 13.94 -0.23
N ALA A 388 -13.67 13.40 -0.56
CA ALA A 388 -13.17 12.16 0.00
C ALA A 388 -12.98 12.24 1.52
N TRP A 389 -12.40 13.33 2.02
CA TRP A 389 -12.23 13.54 3.46
C TRP A 389 -13.57 13.65 4.19
N GLU A 390 -14.55 14.37 3.62
CA GLU A 390 -15.90 14.46 4.19
C GLU A 390 -16.55 13.08 4.32
N HIS A 391 -16.43 12.24 3.28
CA HIS A 391 -16.97 10.89 3.32
C HIS A 391 -16.18 9.95 4.24
N LEU A 392 -14.84 10.05 4.31
CA LEU A 392 -14.03 9.26 5.25
C LEU A 392 -14.43 9.51 6.69
N MET A 393 -14.75 10.76 7.04
CA MET A 393 -15.25 11.13 8.37
C MET A 393 -16.55 10.43 8.76
N VAL A 394 -17.35 9.99 7.78
CA VAL A 394 -18.60 9.25 8.00
C VAL A 394 -18.35 7.75 7.95
N VAL A 395 -17.59 7.28 6.96
CA VAL A 395 -17.41 5.85 6.66
C VAL A 395 -16.43 5.18 7.62
N ALA A 396 -15.38 5.89 8.02
CA ALA A 396 -14.28 5.40 8.83
C ALA A 396 -13.89 6.40 9.95
N PRO A 397 -14.83 6.79 10.83
CA PRO A 397 -14.64 7.87 11.80
C PRO A 397 -13.54 7.60 12.84
N ASN A 398 -13.21 6.33 13.08
CA ASN A 398 -12.22 5.89 14.06
C ASN A 398 -10.84 5.64 13.43
N GLN A 399 -10.69 5.86 12.13
CA GLN A 399 -9.42 5.63 11.45
C GLN A 399 -8.39 6.69 11.88
N PRO A 400 -7.13 6.31 12.21
CA PRO A 400 -6.14 7.25 12.74
C PRO A 400 -5.85 8.48 11.88
N ILE A 401 -5.72 8.34 10.56
CA ILE A 401 -5.56 9.49 9.65
C ILE A 401 -6.78 10.41 9.61
N VAL A 402 -7.99 9.87 9.76
CA VAL A 402 -9.22 10.67 9.82
C VAL A 402 -9.25 11.48 11.10
N ILE A 403 -8.84 10.87 12.22
CA ILE A 403 -8.67 11.55 13.50
C ILE A 403 -7.57 12.63 13.39
N ALA A 404 -6.41 12.29 12.84
CA ALA A 404 -5.31 13.22 12.63
C ALA A 404 -5.73 14.43 11.78
N ARG A 405 -6.46 14.21 10.67
CA ARG A 405 -6.99 15.28 9.83
C ARG A 405 -7.93 16.20 10.60
N ARG A 406 -8.80 15.65 11.48
CA ARG A 406 -9.65 16.46 12.36
C ARG A 406 -8.82 17.30 13.32
N LEU A 407 -7.80 16.71 13.95
CA LEU A 407 -6.89 17.43 14.86
C LEU A 407 -6.18 18.59 14.14
N GLN A 408 -5.65 18.36 12.94
CA GLN A 408 -4.95 19.37 12.16
C GLN A 408 -5.85 20.55 11.74
N ASN A 409 -7.13 20.26 11.48
CA ASN A 409 -8.14 21.24 11.09
C ASN A 409 -8.82 21.92 12.28
N THR A 410 -8.58 21.47 13.50
CA THR A 410 -9.20 22.03 14.70
C THR A 410 -8.68 23.45 14.98
N GLU A 411 -9.58 24.43 15.03
CA GLU A 411 -9.26 25.83 15.33
C GLU A 411 -8.97 26.08 16.81
N GLU A 412 -9.60 25.33 17.70
CA GLU A 412 -9.39 25.40 19.15
C GLU A 412 -9.25 24.00 19.73
N LEU A 413 -8.09 23.71 20.33
CA LEU A 413 -7.88 22.51 21.15
C LEU A 413 -7.64 23.00 22.57
N ASP A 414 -8.69 23.04 23.37
CA ASP A 414 -8.57 23.38 24.79
C ASP A 414 -7.83 22.26 25.55
N GLU A 415 -7.31 22.60 26.73
CA GLU A 415 -6.47 21.69 27.52
C GLU A 415 -7.22 20.45 28.01
N ALA A 416 -8.51 20.56 28.35
CA ALA A 416 -9.29 19.43 28.84
C ALA A 416 -9.56 18.43 27.72
N THR A 417 -10.05 18.91 26.57
CA THR A 417 -10.27 18.09 25.37
C THR A 417 -8.95 17.46 24.90
N GLY A 418 -7.87 18.23 24.90
CA GLY A 418 -6.54 17.74 24.54
C GLY A 418 -6.06 16.59 25.43
N LEU A 419 -6.19 16.72 26.76
CA LEU A 419 -5.82 15.66 27.71
C LEU A 419 -6.71 14.40 27.57
N GLU A 420 -8.00 14.57 27.31
CA GLU A 420 -8.89 13.43 27.03
C GLU A 420 -8.44 12.66 25.78
N LEU A 421 -8.05 13.37 24.72
CA LEU A 421 -7.55 12.76 23.49
C LEU A 421 -6.16 12.13 23.67
N GLU A 422 -5.27 12.79 24.41
CA GLU A 422 -3.96 12.22 24.80
C GLU A 422 -4.15 10.87 25.52
N GLN A 423 -5.07 10.81 26.48
CA GLN A 423 -5.36 9.58 27.23
C GLN A 423 -6.05 8.52 26.37
N LYS A 424 -7.00 8.93 25.51
CA LYS A 424 -7.73 8.03 24.62
C LYS A 424 -6.80 7.36 23.61
N TYR A 425 -5.84 8.11 23.08
CA TYR A 425 -4.90 7.63 22.06
C TYR A 425 -3.50 7.39 22.62
N ARG A 426 -3.41 7.12 23.93
CA ARG A 426 -2.14 6.98 24.63
C ARG A 426 -1.20 5.97 23.99
N GLU A 427 -1.73 4.85 23.52
CA GLU A 427 -0.98 3.74 22.93
C GLU A 427 -0.76 3.87 21.41
N SER A 428 -1.20 4.98 20.79
CA SER A 428 -1.05 5.20 19.35
C SER A 428 0.08 6.19 19.07
N PRO A 429 1.30 5.75 18.71
CA PRO A 429 2.42 6.67 18.46
C PRO A 429 2.08 7.70 17.38
N TYR A 430 1.45 7.27 16.28
CA TYR A 430 1.00 8.17 15.22
C TYR A 430 0.04 9.27 15.72
N LEU A 431 -1.00 8.92 16.49
CA LEU A 431 -1.94 9.92 16.99
C LEU A 431 -1.35 10.81 18.07
N GLN A 432 -0.39 10.31 18.87
CA GLN A 432 0.39 11.13 19.79
C GLN A 432 1.23 12.16 19.03
N MET A 433 1.90 11.75 17.96
CA MET A 433 2.63 12.69 17.09
C MET A 433 1.71 13.77 16.51
N GLU A 434 0.54 13.38 16.00
CA GLU A 434 -0.42 14.33 15.41
C GLU A 434 -1.07 15.27 16.46
N LEU A 435 -1.32 14.79 17.68
CA LEU A 435 -1.69 15.63 18.83
C LEU A 435 -0.58 16.63 19.16
N GLY A 436 0.69 16.20 19.14
CA GLY A 436 1.84 17.08 19.35
C GLY A 436 1.89 18.21 18.30
N LYS A 437 1.70 17.88 17.01
CA LYS A 437 1.59 18.85 15.91
C LYS A 437 0.42 19.81 16.12
N ALA A 438 -0.73 19.32 16.61
CA ALA A 438 -1.90 20.14 16.90
C ALA A 438 -1.63 21.14 18.05
N TYR A 439 -1.08 20.69 19.18
CA TYR A 439 -0.69 21.55 20.29
C TYR A 439 0.34 22.61 19.89
N ARG A 440 1.32 22.22 19.08
CA ARG A 440 2.33 23.13 18.55
C ARG A 440 1.75 24.28 17.75
N LYS A 441 0.74 24.01 16.90
CA LYS A 441 0.03 25.05 16.12
C LYS A 441 -0.64 26.08 17.03
N LYS A 442 -0.93 25.72 18.29
CA LYS A 442 -1.48 26.59 19.34
C LYS A 442 -0.44 27.13 20.32
N TRP A 443 0.86 26.97 20.01
CA TRP A 443 1.97 27.41 20.86
C TRP A 443 2.01 26.78 22.25
N ASN A 444 1.32 25.65 22.47
CA ASN A 444 1.44 24.87 23.70
C ASN A 444 2.63 23.91 23.59
N LEU A 445 3.84 24.46 23.71
CA LEU A 445 5.10 23.71 23.50
C LEU A 445 5.26 22.55 24.51
N GLN A 446 4.82 22.74 25.76
CA GLN A 446 4.94 21.71 26.79
C GLN A 446 4.05 20.50 26.49
N ALA A 447 2.79 20.71 26.08
CA ALA A 447 1.92 19.62 25.65
C ALA A 447 2.45 18.93 24.38
N ALA A 448 2.93 19.72 23.40
CA ALA A 448 3.53 19.18 22.19
C ALA A 448 4.71 18.24 22.51
N MET A 449 5.64 18.67 23.36
CA MET A 449 6.78 17.86 23.79
C MET A 449 6.35 16.58 24.51
N ARG A 450 5.32 16.61 25.36
CA ARG A 450 4.81 15.39 26.03
C ARG A 450 4.32 14.37 25.00
N CYS A 451 3.52 14.81 24.04
CA CYS A 451 2.97 13.92 23.02
C CYS A 451 4.06 13.37 22.10
N PHE A 452 5.01 14.21 21.66
CA PHE A 452 6.14 13.75 20.85
C PHE A 452 7.04 12.76 21.60
N ARG A 453 7.30 12.98 22.90
CA ARG A 453 8.06 12.03 23.72
C ARG A 453 7.33 10.72 23.85
N ASN A 454 6.04 10.75 24.18
CA ASN A 454 5.23 9.53 24.27
C ASN A 454 5.22 8.77 22.93
N SER A 455 5.11 9.46 21.80
CA SER A 455 5.23 8.84 20.48
C SER A 455 6.57 8.12 20.28
N VAL A 456 7.69 8.77 20.64
CA VAL A 456 9.03 8.18 20.50
C VAL A 456 9.24 7.03 21.48
N ASP A 457 8.74 7.15 22.71
CA ASP A 457 8.83 6.10 23.74
C ASP A 457 8.07 4.83 23.32
N LEU A 458 6.92 4.98 22.63
CA LEU A 458 6.14 3.87 22.10
C LEU A 458 6.77 3.27 20.84
N GLN A 459 7.18 4.12 19.91
CA GLN A 459 7.77 3.72 18.65
C GLN A 459 8.83 4.74 18.22
N PRO A 460 10.12 4.46 18.50
CA PRO A 460 11.21 5.30 18.04
C PRO A 460 11.22 5.36 16.52
N THR A 461 11.02 6.55 15.96
CA THR A 461 11.07 6.79 14.52
C THR A 461 11.88 8.05 14.24
N ILE A 462 12.53 8.09 13.08
CA ILE A 462 13.29 9.28 12.66
C ILE A 462 12.35 10.50 12.56
N GLU A 463 11.08 10.34 12.13
CA GLU A 463 10.09 11.43 12.16
C GLU A 463 9.82 11.90 13.61
N GLY A 464 9.55 10.99 14.54
CA GLY A 464 9.30 11.34 15.94
C GLY A 464 10.48 12.09 16.59
N TYR A 465 11.71 11.62 16.35
CA TYR A 465 12.92 12.31 16.80
C TYR A 465 13.08 13.69 16.14
N ASN A 466 12.75 13.81 14.86
CA ASN A 466 12.80 15.09 14.15
C ASN A 466 11.79 16.11 14.71
N GLU A 467 10.58 15.66 15.07
CA GLU A 467 9.58 16.53 15.70
C GLU A 467 10.03 16.97 17.11
N LEU A 468 10.63 16.07 17.91
CA LEU A 468 11.25 16.43 19.19
C LEU A 468 12.40 17.42 19.03
N ALA A 469 13.31 17.16 18.08
CA ALA A 469 14.43 18.04 17.79
C ALA A 469 13.93 19.43 17.40
N TYR A 470 12.89 19.52 16.56
CA TYR A 470 12.30 20.80 16.18
C TYR A 470 11.82 21.60 17.40
N GLU A 471 11.18 20.96 18.40
CA GLU A 471 10.80 21.65 19.64
C GLU A 471 11.99 22.08 20.50
N TYR A 472 13.06 21.29 20.58
CA TYR A 472 14.29 21.68 21.27
C TYR A 472 14.97 22.87 20.58
N GLN A 473 15.03 22.88 19.25
CA GLN A 473 15.59 23.98 18.47
C GLN A 473 14.83 25.29 18.71
N ARG A 474 13.49 25.24 18.78
CA ARG A 474 12.66 26.42 19.05
C ARG A 474 12.85 27.00 20.45
N GLN A 475 13.28 26.17 21.40
CA GLN A 475 13.59 26.57 22.76
C GLN A 475 15.08 26.91 22.95
N ASP A 476 15.85 26.98 21.86
CA ASP A 476 17.31 27.21 21.87
C ASP A 476 18.08 26.16 22.71
N GLN A 477 17.50 24.96 22.86
CA GLN A 477 18.08 23.82 23.55
C GLN A 477 18.92 23.01 22.56
N LEU A 478 19.99 23.63 22.05
CA LEU A 478 20.79 23.09 20.94
C LEU A 478 21.52 21.79 21.28
N LYS A 479 21.84 21.56 22.56
CA LYS A 479 22.48 20.32 23.01
C LYS A 479 21.49 19.16 22.95
N GLU A 480 20.29 19.37 23.47
CA GLU A 480 19.21 18.40 23.43
C GLU A 480 18.81 18.10 21.98
N TYR A 481 18.69 19.14 21.14
CA TYR A 481 18.48 19.01 19.69
C TYR A 481 19.52 18.07 19.04
N GLN A 482 20.81 18.25 19.34
CA GLN A 482 21.87 17.39 18.79
C GLN A 482 21.70 15.95 19.31
N ASN A 483 21.51 15.78 20.62
CA ASN A 483 21.39 14.46 21.24
C ASN A 483 20.25 13.62 20.63
N VAL A 484 19.03 14.18 20.48
CA VAL A 484 17.92 13.38 19.91
C VAL A 484 18.12 13.06 18.43
N LEU A 485 18.78 13.93 17.66
CA LEU A 485 19.09 13.62 16.27
C LEU A 485 20.18 12.55 16.16
N GLU A 486 21.22 12.61 17.00
CA GLU A 486 22.25 11.56 17.08
C GLU A 486 21.66 10.21 17.51
N GLU A 487 20.74 10.21 18.49
CA GLU A 487 20.01 9.01 18.89
C GLU A 487 19.20 8.43 17.72
N SER A 488 18.58 9.29 16.90
CA SER A 488 17.83 8.83 15.73
C SER A 488 18.70 8.15 14.67
N LEU A 489 19.99 8.47 14.56
CA LEU A 489 20.94 7.80 13.66
C LEU A 489 21.29 6.37 14.11
N SER A 490 20.91 5.97 15.32
CA SER A 490 21.03 4.58 15.77
C SER A 490 19.86 3.70 15.32
N LEU A 491 18.79 4.30 14.79
CA LEU A 491 17.67 3.58 14.21
C LEU A 491 18.04 3.03 12.83
N GLU A 492 17.41 1.93 12.45
CA GLU A 492 17.54 1.42 11.09
C GLU A 492 16.84 2.37 10.10
N SER A 493 17.61 2.90 9.15
CA SER A 493 17.12 3.72 8.05
C SER A 493 16.96 2.89 6.79
N TYR A 494 15.88 3.14 6.04
CA TYR A 494 15.51 2.35 4.86
C TYR A 494 15.41 3.21 3.59
N GLY A 495 15.90 4.45 3.65
CA GLY A 495 15.85 5.44 2.59
C GLY A 495 16.83 6.59 2.84
N LEU A 496 16.34 7.82 2.70
CA LEU A 496 17.14 9.05 2.84
C LEU A 496 17.06 9.69 4.24
N GLU A 497 16.40 9.03 5.19
CA GLU A 497 16.12 9.57 6.52
C GLU A 497 17.41 9.87 7.31
N ASP A 498 18.36 8.93 7.33
CA ASP A 498 19.68 9.14 7.96
C ASP A 498 20.40 10.33 7.35
N ALA A 499 20.43 10.40 6.01
CA ALA A 499 21.08 11.50 5.33
C ALA A 499 20.40 12.85 5.68
N GLN A 500 19.07 12.88 5.84
CA GLN A 500 18.37 14.08 6.28
C GLN A 500 18.75 14.48 7.71
N THR A 501 18.85 13.51 8.61
CA THR A 501 19.30 13.73 10.00
C THR A 501 20.75 14.24 10.03
N HIS A 502 21.65 13.61 9.27
CA HIS A 502 23.02 14.05 9.06
C HIS A 502 23.09 15.49 8.51
N SER A 503 22.28 15.82 7.51
CA SER A 503 22.18 17.18 6.96
C SER A 503 21.76 18.22 8.00
N LYS A 504 20.80 17.89 8.88
CA LYS A 504 20.34 18.76 9.98
C LYS A 504 21.43 18.99 11.03
N LEU A 505 22.15 17.93 11.41
CA LEU A 505 23.28 18.00 12.34
C LEU A 505 24.41 18.84 11.76
N ALA A 506 24.83 18.55 10.52
CA ALA A 506 25.87 19.28 9.81
C ALA A 506 25.53 20.77 9.70
N ASN A 507 24.32 21.14 9.25
CA ASN A 507 23.89 22.54 9.18
C ASN A 507 23.97 23.26 10.53
N THR A 508 23.60 22.58 11.60
CA THR A 508 23.59 23.16 12.96
C THR A 508 25.02 23.39 13.46
N LEU A 509 25.89 22.40 13.30
CA LEU A 509 27.30 22.49 13.68
C LEU A 509 28.05 23.54 12.85
N MET A 510 27.80 23.63 11.53
CA MET A 510 28.35 24.67 10.67
C MET A 510 27.92 26.08 11.12
N ARG A 511 26.65 26.28 11.52
CA ARG A 511 26.17 27.57 12.07
C ARG A 511 26.84 27.94 13.38
N GLN A 512 27.26 26.95 14.17
CA GLN A 512 28.05 27.14 15.39
C GLN A 512 29.56 27.34 15.11
N GLY A 513 29.99 27.31 13.84
CA GLY A 513 31.40 27.40 13.45
C GLY A 513 32.20 26.12 13.71
N LYS A 514 31.53 25.01 14.07
CA LYS A 514 32.13 23.71 14.36
C LYS A 514 32.32 22.88 13.09
N TRP A 515 33.08 23.40 12.14
CA TRP A 515 33.25 22.79 10.81
C TRP A 515 33.81 21.37 10.85
N VAL A 516 34.76 21.09 11.75
CA VAL A 516 35.37 19.76 11.89
C VAL A 516 34.35 18.72 12.40
N GLU A 517 33.54 19.07 13.39
CA GLU A 517 32.45 18.19 13.87
C GLU A 517 31.37 18.03 12.78
N ALA A 518 31.06 19.11 12.05
CA ALA A 518 30.08 19.08 10.97
C ALA A 518 30.48 18.16 9.83
N LYS A 519 31.79 18.01 9.55
CA LYS A 519 32.30 17.22 8.41
C LYS A 519 31.78 15.78 8.41
N VAL A 520 31.85 15.10 9.56
CA VAL A 520 31.36 13.71 9.69
C VAL A 520 29.90 13.58 9.26
N HIS A 521 29.06 14.54 9.67
CA HIS A 521 27.66 14.52 9.27
C HIS A 521 27.44 15.05 7.85
N ALA A 522 28.26 15.97 7.35
CA ALA A 522 28.16 16.46 5.98
C ALA A 522 28.51 15.37 4.96
N GLU A 523 29.55 14.57 5.24
CA GLU A 523 29.93 13.38 4.48
C GLU A 523 28.82 12.32 4.55
N GLY A 524 28.32 11.99 5.75
CA GLY A 524 27.22 11.03 5.89
C GLY A 524 25.93 11.44 5.14
N ALA A 525 25.65 12.74 5.02
CA ALA A 525 24.58 13.23 4.15
C ALA A 525 24.92 13.09 2.66
N ALA A 526 26.16 13.41 2.28
CA ALA A 526 26.64 13.36 0.90
C ALA A 526 26.76 11.93 0.35
N ASP A 527 27.00 10.93 1.20
CA ASP A 527 27.06 9.51 0.83
C ASP A 527 25.73 8.98 0.26
N SER A 528 24.61 9.63 0.57
CA SER A 528 23.33 9.34 -0.08
C SER A 528 23.26 9.74 -1.55
N TYR A 529 24.21 10.57 -2.01
CA TYR A 529 24.20 11.22 -3.31
C TYR A 529 22.93 12.01 -3.62
N SER A 530 22.14 12.36 -2.61
CA SER A 530 21.01 13.29 -2.79
C SER A 530 21.53 14.70 -3.11
N ALA A 531 20.80 15.47 -3.92
CA ALA A 531 21.21 16.83 -4.31
C ALA A 531 21.49 17.73 -3.08
N TRP A 532 20.61 17.68 -2.09
CA TRP A 532 20.78 18.43 -0.84
C TRP A 532 21.90 17.86 0.04
N GLY A 533 22.14 16.54 0.03
CA GLY A 533 23.24 15.91 0.75
C GLY A 533 24.60 16.32 0.20
N LEU A 534 24.77 16.21 -1.12
CA LEU A 534 25.96 16.69 -1.84
C LEU A 534 26.19 18.19 -1.64
N THR A 535 25.12 18.98 -1.66
CA THR A 535 25.20 20.43 -1.38
C THR A 535 25.70 20.72 0.03
N ILE A 536 25.29 19.93 1.03
CA ILE A 536 25.77 20.07 2.40
C ILE A 536 27.23 19.64 2.55
N GLY A 537 27.62 18.52 1.93
CA GLY A 537 29.03 18.11 1.82
C GLY A 537 29.90 19.22 1.23
N ALA A 538 29.48 19.76 0.08
CA ALA A 538 30.17 20.87 -0.59
C ALA A 538 30.29 22.11 0.30
N ARG A 539 29.20 22.53 0.97
CA ARG A 539 29.21 23.71 1.86
C ARG A 539 30.14 23.53 3.05
N CYS A 540 30.21 22.33 3.62
CA CYS A 540 31.12 22.04 4.72
C CYS A 540 32.59 22.09 4.27
N ALA A 541 32.91 21.42 3.15
CA ALA A 541 34.23 21.44 2.54
C ALA A 541 34.67 22.87 2.16
N GLU A 542 33.78 23.70 1.59
CA GLU A 542 34.04 25.12 1.33
C GLU A 542 34.38 25.90 2.61
N GLY A 543 33.60 25.70 3.69
CA GLY A 543 33.84 26.34 4.98
C GLY A 543 35.19 25.94 5.59
N MET A 544 35.65 24.72 5.32
CA MET A 544 36.96 24.19 5.69
C MET A 544 38.08 24.56 4.69
N LYS A 545 37.74 25.20 3.56
CA LYS A 545 38.64 25.53 2.45
C LYS A 545 39.25 24.31 1.76
N GLU A 546 38.55 23.19 1.77
CA GLU A 546 38.89 21.94 1.10
C GLU A 546 38.33 21.96 -0.34
N TRP A 547 38.88 22.85 -1.18
CA TRP A 547 38.29 23.21 -2.48
C TRP A 547 38.09 22.04 -3.44
N LYS A 548 39.01 21.07 -3.47
CA LYS A 548 38.90 19.89 -4.35
C LYS A 548 37.73 18.98 -3.96
N GLU A 549 37.50 18.83 -2.67
CA GLU A 549 36.41 18.01 -2.14
C GLU A 549 35.07 18.69 -2.39
N ALA A 550 34.99 20.00 -2.13
CA ALA A 550 33.85 20.83 -2.50
C ALA A 550 33.52 20.75 -3.99
N GLU A 551 34.54 20.82 -4.86
CA GLU A 551 34.41 20.66 -6.31
C GLU A 551 33.78 19.30 -6.66
N SER A 552 34.28 18.21 -6.06
CA SER A 552 33.78 16.87 -6.36
C SER A 552 32.30 16.69 -6.01
N TYR A 553 31.85 17.21 -4.88
CA TYR A 553 30.44 17.14 -4.50
C TYR A 553 29.56 18.00 -5.40
N ARG A 554 30.02 19.20 -5.77
CA ARG A 554 29.26 20.10 -6.66
C ARG A 554 29.12 19.51 -8.05
N ARG A 555 30.20 18.95 -8.61
CA ARG A 555 30.17 18.26 -9.91
C ARG A 555 29.27 17.03 -9.88
N ALA A 556 29.41 16.18 -8.87
CA ALA A 556 28.55 15.01 -8.71
C ALA A 556 27.06 15.39 -8.62
N CYS A 557 26.75 16.50 -7.95
CA CYS A 557 25.39 17.02 -7.89
C CYS A 557 24.89 17.45 -9.28
N SER A 558 25.67 18.25 -10.01
CA SER A 558 25.25 18.74 -11.34
C SER A 558 25.15 17.63 -12.38
N GLU A 559 26.03 16.63 -12.35
CA GLU A 559 25.99 15.49 -13.27
C GLU A 559 24.78 14.59 -13.00
N ARG A 560 24.41 14.41 -11.73
CA ARG A 560 23.29 13.54 -11.33
C ARG A 560 21.93 14.23 -11.41
N TYR A 561 21.88 15.54 -11.20
CA TYR A 561 20.67 16.35 -11.12
C TYR A 561 20.73 17.53 -12.11
N GLU A 562 21.07 17.24 -13.37
CA GLU A 562 21.33 18.22 -14.42
C GLU A 562 20.21 19.27 -14.53
N GLU A 563 18.96 18.83 -14.58
CA GLU A 563 17.79 19.72 -14.74
C GLU A 563 17.57 20.69 -13.58
N SER A 564 18.11 20.39 -12.39
CA SER A 564 17.82 21.15 -11.16
C SER A 564 19.04 21.72 -10.45
N SER A 565 20.27 21.41 -10.91
CA SER A 565 21.51 21.86 -10.26
C SER A 565 22.67 22.15 -11.21
N GLY A 566 22.44 22.14 -12.53
CA GLY A 566 23.47 22.52 -13.51
C GLY A 566 23.90 23.99 -13.39
N ASP A 567 22.97 24.88 -13.05
CA ASP A 567 23.25 26.30 -12.80
C ASP A 567 24.04 26.52 -11.49
N ASP A 568 23.77 25.72 -10.47
CA ASP A 568 24.50 25.73 -9.20
C ASP A 568 26.01 25.46 -9.37
N TRP A 569 26.39 24.55 -10.29
CA TRP A 569 27.79 24.31 -10.66
C TRP A 569 28.44 25.55 -11.27
N TYR A 570 27.79 26.16 -12.27
CA TYR A 570 28.28 27.37 -12.92
C TYR A 570 28.52 28.51 -11.92
N TRP A 571 27.54 28.79 -11.04
CA TRP A 571 27.66 29.84 -10.04
C TRP A 571 28.72 29.54 -8.99
N TRP A 572 28.91 28.27 -8.64
CA TRP A 572 29.98 27.86 -7.74
C TRP A 572 31.36 28.11 -8.35
N CYS A 573 31.57 27.73 -9.63
CA CYS A 573 32.84 27.95 -10.32
C CYS A 573 33.18 29.44 -10.43
N LEU A 574 32.20 30.27 -10.82
CA LEU A 574 32.38 31.72 -10.90
C LEU A 574 32.73 32.37 -9.56
N ARG A 575 32.03 31.98 -8.48
CA ARG A 575 32.22 32.57 -7.15
C ARG A 575 33.57 32.20 -6.54
N THR A 576 34.00 30.96 -6.74
CA THR A 576 35.17 30.39 -6.04
C THR A 576 36.44 30.41 -6.88
N GLY A 577 36.34 30.47 -8.22
CA GLY A 577 37.47 30.33 -9.12
C GLY A 577 38.01 28.90 -9.26
N HIS A 578 37.23 27.90 -8.80
CA HIS A 578 37.54 26.48 -8.88
C HIS A 578 36.60 25.76 -9.86
N GLY A 579 36.98 24.60 -10.39
CA GLY A 579 36.21 23.86 -11.41
C GLY A 579 36.39 24.35 -12.85
N ASP A 580 35.67 23.70 -13.77
CA ASP A 580 35.58 24.00 -15.19
C ASP A 580 34.18 24.50 -15.58
N ILE A 581 34.14 25.49 -16.48
CA ILE A 581 32.92 26.11 -17.02
C ILE A 581 32.74 25.70 -18.46
#